data_AF-A0A7Z8QZZ9-F1
#
_entry.id   AF-A0A7Z8QZZ9-F1
#
_cell.length_a   1.000
_cell.length_b   1.000
_cell.length_c   1.000
_cell.angle_alpha   90.00
_cell.angle_beta   90.00
_cell.angle_gamma   90.00
#
_symmetry.space_group_name_H-M   'P 1'
#
loop_
_entity.id
_entity.type
_entity.pdbx_description
1 polymer ?
#
loop_
_entity_poly.entity_id
_entity_poly.type
_entity_poly.pdbx_seq_one_letter_code
_entity_poly.pdbx_strand_id
1 'polypeptide(L)'
;MNAPATFIQSYIDDLNDALNQLKPGAALTRIQAAWLGTCLTGILLMNSVCWAKFERASLGDCKVAALSWVFRKASIPWEWLLRVSVVLILKRYGITEGVLAFDESDRARSKSTKRIY
;
A
#
# COMPACT_ATOMS: atom_id res chain seq x y z
N MET A 1 -15.12 -7.14 8.96
CA MET A 1 -13.73 -6.73 8.75
C MET A 1 -12.91 -7.34 9.87
N ASN A 2 -12.11 -8.37 9.58
CA ASN A 2 -11.15 -8.87 10.55
C ASN A 2 -10.08 -7.78 10.75
N ALA A 3 -9.65 -7.54 11.99
CA ALA A 3 -8.66 -6.50 12.28
C ALA A 3 -7.35 -6.80 11.54
N PRO A 4 -6.64 -5.77 11.01
CA PRO A 4 -5.31 -5.97 10.46
C PRO A 4 -4.37 -6.52 11.53
N ALA A 5 -3.31 -7.22 11.12
CA ALA A 5 -2.29 -7.69 12.06
C ALA A 5 -1.78 -6.52 12.92
N THR A 6 -1.55 -6.72 14.21
CA THR A 6 -1.26 -5.64 15.16
C THR A 6 -0.09 -4.75 14.73
N PHE A 7 0.96 -5.35 14.15
CA PHE A 7 2.11 -4.58 13.66
C PHE A 7 1.79 -3.75 12.40
N ILE A 8 0.83 -4.18 11.58
CA ILE A 8 0.35 -3.43 10.42
C ILE A 8 -0.46 -2.23 10.90
N GLN A 9 -1.26 -2.40 11.95
CA GLN A 9 -1.99 -1.29 12.55
C GLN A 9 -1.02 -0.24 13.10
N SER A 10 -0.04 -0.65 13.92
CA SER A 10 1.01 0.24 14.43
C SER A 10 1.76 0.95 13.29
N TYR A 11 2.09 0.24 12.21
CA TYR A 11 2.73 0.85 11.05
C TYR A 11 1.86 1.89 10.35
N ILE A 12 0.55 1.69 10.26
CA ILE A 12 -0.39 2.66 9.67
C ILE A 12 -0.54 3.88 10.57
N ASP A 13 -0.52 3.70 11.88
CA ASP A 13 -0.56 4.80 12.84
C ASP A 13 0.71 5.65 12.71
N ASP A 14 1.89 5.02 12.68
CA ASP A 14 3.18 5.67 12.42
C ASP A 14 3.18 6.45 11.09
N LEU A 15 2.59 5.87 10.03
CA LEU A 15 2.45 6.54 8.73
C LEU A 15 1.57 7.78 8.81
N ASN A 16 0.43 7.71 9.50
CA ASN A 16 -0.48 8.84 9.64
C ASN A 16 0.16 9.99 10.43
N ASP A 17 0.87 9.66 11.50
CA ASP A 17 1.60 10.65 12.30
C ASP A 17 2.66 11.35 11.44
N ALA A 18 3.46 10.58 10.70
CA ALA A 18 4.49 11.13 9.84
C ALA A 18 3.92 11.93 8.64
N LEU A 19 2.77 11.51 8.08
CA LEU A 19 2.06 12.28 7.05
C LEU A 19 1.56 13.62 7.59
N ASN A 20 0.97 13.64 8.79
CA ASN A 20 0.48 14.86 9.42
C ASN A 20 1.62 15.83 9.75
N GLN A 21 2.78 15.32 10.19
CA GLN A 21 3.97 16.14 10.44
C GLN A 21 4.51 16.80 9.16
N LEU A 22 4.47 16.08 8.03
CA LEU A 22 4.98 16.59 6.75
C LEU A 22 4.02 17.56 6.07
N LYS A 23 2.72 17.24 6.08
CA LYS A 23 1.67 18.06 5.49
C LYS A 23 0.39 17.93 6.32
N PRO A 24 0.03 18.95 7.12
CA PRO A 24 -1.22 18.94 7.87
C PRO A 24 -2.42 18.68 6.95
N GLY A 25 -3.28 17.72 7.35
CA GLY A 25 -4.45 17.32 6.56
C GLY A 25 -4.19 16.26 5.49
N ALA A 26 -2.96 15.75 5.36
CA ALA A 26 -2.63 14.65 4.44
C ALA A 26 -2.79 13.25 5.06
N ALA A 27 -3.19 13.15 6.33
CA ALA A 27 -3.46 11.86 6.97
C ALA A 27 -4.56 11.09 6.26
N LEU A 28 -4.45 9.76 6.34
CA LEU A 28 -5.48 8.86 5.82
C LEU A 28 -6.74 9.00 6.67
N THR A 29 -7.88 9.08 6.00
CA THR A 29 -9.17 8.88 6.67
C THR A 29 -9.22 7.48 7.30
N ARG A 30 -10.07 7.28 8.31
CA ARG A 30 -10.25 5.98 8.97
C ARG A 30 -10.58 4.85 7.98
N ILE A 31 -11.37 5.15 6.95
CA ILE A 31 -11.74 4.19 5.91
C ILE A 31 -10.53 3.84 5.04
N GLN A 32 -9.75 4.83 4.61
CA GLN A 32 -8.52 4.61 3.84
C GLN A 32 -7.50 3.78 4.64
N ALA A 33 -7.28 4.12 5.90
CA ALA A 33 -6.38 3.39 6.80
C ALA A 33 -6.82 1.93 6.97
N ALA A 34 -8.11 1.68 7.25
CA ALA A 34 -8.63 0.31 7.41
C ALA A 34 -8.47 -0.53 6.13
N TRP A 35 -8.76 0.06 4.97
CA TRP A 35 -8.58 -0.60 3.68
C TRP A 35 -7.12 -0.87 3.36
N LEU A 36 -6.22 0.10 3.61
CA LEU A 36 -4.79 -0.07 3.43
C LEU A 36 -4.26 -1.20 4.32
N GLY A 37 -4.68 -1.25 5.59
CA GLY A 37 -4.32 -2.32 6.52
C GLY A 37 -4.81 -3.69 6.08
N THR A 38 -6.02 -3.75 5.53
CA THR A 38 -6.57 -4.99 4.95
C THR A 38 -5.74 -5.44 3.74
N CYS A 39 -5.38 -4.53 2.84
CA CYS A 39 -4.54 -4.82 1.69
C CYS A 39 -3.15 -5.31 2.10
N LEU A 40 -2.47 -4.62 3.03
CA LEU A 40 -1.16 -5.02 3.54
C LEU A 40 -1.19 -6.38 4.22
N THR A 41 -2.23 -6.64 5.03
CA THR A 41 -2.44 -7.94 5.66
C THR A 41 -2.62 -9.04 4.62
N GLY A 42 -3.43 -8.79 3.60
CA GLY A 42 -3.61 -9.73 2.49
C GLY A 42 -2.33 -10.01 1.72
N ILE A 43 -1.52 -8.99 1.42
CA ILE A 43 -0.23 -9.16 0.73
C ILE A 43 0.70 -10.02 1.57
N LEU A 44 0.80 -9.74 2.87
CA LEU A 44 1.65 -10.49 3.80
C LEU A 44 1.22 -11.98 3.87
N LEU A 45 -0.06 -12.23 4.15
CA LEU A 45 -0.57 -13.59 4.32
C LEU A 45 -0.47 -14.42 3.04
N MET A 46 -0.68 -13.78 1.89
CA MET A 46 -0.70 -14.48 0.60
C MET A 46 0.65 -14.51 -0.09
N ASN A 47 1.66 -13.80 0.45
CA ASN A 47 2.96 -13.52 -0.17
C ASN A 47 2.84 -13.15 -1.66
N SER A 48 1.83 -12.35 -2.00
CA SER A 48 1.52 -12.01 -3.40
C SER A 48 0.56 -10.81 -3.48
N VAL A 49 0.69 -10.04 -4.57
CA VAL A 49 -0.23 -8.93 -4.90
C VAL A 49 -1.25 -9.42 -5.93
N CYS A 50 -2.16 -10.32 -5.52
CA CYS A 50 -3.20 -10.87 -6.38
C CYS A 50 -4.58 -10.81 -5.70
N TRP A 51 -5.40 -9.83 -6.10
CA TRP A 51 -6.72 -9.61 -5.48
C TRP A 51 -7.68 -10.77 -5.66
N ALA A 52 -7.62 -11.50 -6.78
CA ALA A 52 -8.44 -12.70 -6.99
C ALA A 52 -8.02 -13.84 -6.04
N LYS A 53 -6.72 -13.96 -5.74
CA LYS A 53 -6.21 -14.90 -4.73
C LYS A 53 -6.70 -14.50 -3.33
N PHE A 54 -6.69 -13.20 -3.02
CA PHE A 54 -7.16 -12.68 -1.74
C PHE A 54 -8.68 -12.82 -1.57
N GLU A 55 -9.49 -12.53 -2.60
CA GLU A 55 -10.94 -12.75 -2.54
C GLU A 55 -11.27 -14.22 -2.25
N ARG A 56 -10.57 -15.17 -2.91
CA ARG A 56 -10.74 -16.60 -2.63
C ARG A 56 -10.33 -16.97 -1.20
N ALA A 57 -9.21 -16.45 -0.71
CA ALA A 57 -8.72 -16.71 0.64
C ALA A 57 -9.62 -16.10 1.73
N SER A 58 -10.33 -15.01 1.42
CA SER A 58 -11.32 -14.38 2.29
C SER A 58 -12.73 -14.93 2.09
N LEU A 59 -12.89 -16.06 1.38
CA LEU A 59 -14.19 -16.68 1.09
C LEU A 59 -15.22 -15.71 0.46
N GLY A 60 -14.74 -14.69 -0.25
CA GLY A 60 -15.59 -13.69 -0.88
C GLY A 60 -15.92 -12.46 -0.03
N ASP A 61 -15.48 -12.38 1.23
CA ASP A 61 -15.71 -11.23 2.10
C ASP A 61 -15.02 -9.96 1.58
N CYS A 62 -13.83 -10.13 0.97
CA CYS A 62 -13.08 -9.03 0.36
C CYS A 62 -13.11 -9.17 -1.17
N LYS A 63 -14.11 -8.54 -1.80
CA LYS A 63 -14.26 -8.52 -3.25
C LYS A 63 -13.08 -7.86 -3.96
N VAL A 64 -12.66 -8.42 -5.10
CA VAL A 64 -11.63 -7.81 -5.98
C VAL A 64 -11.96 -6.35 -6.30
N ALA A 65 -13.23 -6.05 -6.55
CA ALA A 65 -13.68 -4.69 -6.84
C ALA A 65 -13.45 -3.73 -5.66
N ALA A 66 -13.71 -4.18 -4.42
CA ALA A 66 -13.51 -3.38 -3.23
C ALA A 66 -12.01 -3.18 -2.92
N LEU A 67 -11.19 -4.23 -3.07
CA LEU A 67 -9.73 -4.11 -2.96
C LEU A 67 -9.16 -3.16 -4.01
N SER A 68 -9.67 -3.23 -5.24
CA SER A 68 -9.24 -2.35 -6.34
C SER A 68 -9.72 -0.91 -6.16
N TRP A 69 -10.84 -0.68 -5.47
CA TRP A 69 -11.38 0.65 -5.22
C TRP A 69 -10.38 1.53 -4.46
N VAL A 70 -9.67 0.96 -3.48
CA VAL A 70 -8.67 1.68 -2.67
C VAL A 70 -7.62 2.35 -3.56
N PHE A 71 -7.08 1.61 -4.52
CA PHE A 71 -6.00 2.09 -5.38
C PHE A 71 -6.50 3.00 -6.51
N ARG A 72 -7.77 2.95 -6.88
CA ARG A 72 -8.33 3.67 -8.05
C ARG A 72 -9.18 4.86 -7.69
N LYS A 73 -9.80 4.87 -6.51
CA LYS A 73 -10.88 5.79 -6.14
C LYS A 73 -10.70 6.40 -4.76
N ALA A 74 -10.02 5.73 -3.83
CA ALA A 74 -9.69 6.38 -2.57
C ALA A 74 -8.68 7.48 -2.87
N SER A 75 -9.05 8.73 -2.56
CA SER A 75 -8.20 9.91 -2.75
C SER A 75 -7.05 9.91 -1.74
N ILE A 76 -6.13 8.96 -1.90
CA ILE A 76 -4.97 8.75 -1.04
C ILE A 76 -3.80 9.53 -1.64
N PRO A 77 -3.05 10.30 -0.85
CA PRO A 77 -1.86 11.02 -1.32
C PRO A 77 -0.68 10.06 -1.52
N TRP A 78 -0.74 9.20 -2.56
CA TRP A 78 0.19 8.09 -2.78
C TRP A 78 1.66 8.50 -2.85
N GLU A 79 1.98 9.64 -3.46
CA GLU A 79 3.35 10.15 -3.56
C GLU A 79 3.94 10.44 -2.17
N TRP A 80 3.17 11.12 -1.32
CA TRP A 80 3.55 11.43 0.05
C TRP A 80 3.61 10.17 0.90
N LEU A 81 2.64 9.27 0.75
CA LEU A 81 2.60 7.99 1.45
C LEU A 81 3.86 7.16 1.13
N LEU A 82 4.25 7.07 -0.15
CA LEU A 82 5.46 6.37 -0.56
C LEU A 82 6.71 7.00 0.08
N ARG A 83 6.87 8.32 -0.07
CA ARG A 83 8.03 9.03 0.50
C ARG A 83 8.14 8.83 2.01
N VAL A 84 7.03 9.01 2.73
CA VAL A 84 6.99 8.86 4.19
C VAL A 84 7.26 7.42 4.60
N SER A 85 6.67 6.44 3.91
CA SER A 85 6.91 5.02 4.20
C SER A 85 8.38 4.63 4.09
N VAL A 86 9.06 5.08 3.03
CA VAL A 86 10.48 4.81 2.82
C VAL A 86 11.31 5.46 3.93
N VAL A 87 11.08 6.74 4.22
CA VAL A 87 11.79 7.46 5.30
C VAL A 87 11.58 6.76 6.65
N LEU A 88 10.37 6.29 6.94
CA LEU A 88 10.05 5.61 8.19
C LEU A 88 10.81 4.29 8.33
N ILE A 89 10.86 3.49 7.26
CA ILE A 89 11.62 2.24 7.21
C ILE A 89 13.12 2.51 7.41
N LEU A 90 13.68 3.47 6.67
CA LEU A 90 15.10 3.81 6.78
C LEU A 90 15.46 4.23 8.21
N LYS A 91 14.66 5.11 8.83
CA LYS A 91 14.85 5.51 10.23
C LYS A 91 14.73 4.35 11.20
N ARG A 92 13.72 3.49 11.03
CA ARG A 92 13.46 2.34 11.92
C ARG A 92 14.62 1.36 11.95
N TYR A 93 15.29 1.16 10.83
CA TYR A 93 16.43 0.25 10.71
C TYR A 93 17.79 0.96 10.84
N GLY A 94 17.81 2.26 11.14
CA GLY A 94 19.06 3.02 11.28
C GLY A 94 19.86 3.13 9.98
N ILE A 95 19.20 3.05 8.82
CA ILE A 95 19.85 3.12 7.51
C ILE A 95 20.12 4.59 7.19
N THR A 96 21.39 4.98 7.22
CA THR A 96 21.84 6.38 7.02
C THR A 96 22.52 6.60 5.67
N GLU A 97 22.91 5.53 4.99
CA GLU A 97 23.62 5.56 3.72
C GLU A 97 23.06 4.50 2.77
N GLY A 98 23.30 4.69 1.47
CA GLY A 98 22.86 3.79 0.43
C GLY A 98 23.35 4.24 -0.93
N VAL A 99 23.18 3.37 -1.93
CA VAL A 99 23.52 3.66 -3.32
C VAL A 99 22.24 3.98 -4.06
N LEU A 100 22.22 5.12 -4.75
CA LEU A 100 21.14 5.46 -5.65
C LEU A 100 21.31 4.68 -6.95
N ALA A 101 20.56 3.59 -7.08
CA ALA A 101 20.48 2.83 -8.32
C ALA A 101 19.30 3.35 -9.15
N PHE A 102 19.61 3.98 -10.28
CA PHE A 102 18.61 4.32 -11.28
C PHE A 102 18.42 3.11 -12.19
N ASP A 103 17.32 2.39 -11.99
CA ASP A 103 16.90 1.34 -12.90
C ASP A 103 15.91 1.93 -13.91
N GLU A 104 16.39 2.22 -15.12
CA GLU A 104 15.51 2.48 -16.26
C GLU A 104 15.04 1.14 -16.81
N SER A 105 14.15 0.50 -16.05
CA SER A 105 13.36 -0.62 -16.56
C SER A 105 12.42 -0.06 -17.62
N ASP A 106 12.90 0.00 -18.85
CA ASP A 106 12.08 0.13 -20.05
C ASP A 106 11.22 -1.13 -20.10
N ARG A 107 10.11 -1.13 -19.36
CA ARG A 107 9.19 -2.27 -19.30
C ARG A 107 8.67 -2.43 -20.70
N ALA A 108 9.23 -3.39 -21.44
CA ALA A 108 8.59 -3.92 -22.62
C ALA A 108 7.15 -4.26 -22.21
N ARG A 109 6.21 -3.43 -22.68
CA ARG A 109 4.77 -3.58 -22.43
C ARG A 109 4.43 -5.07 -22.56
N SER A 110 3.61 -5.59 -21.65
CA SER A 110 3.14 -6.97 -21.81
C SER A 110 2.59 -7.16 -23.21
N LYS A 111 3.24 -8.01 -24.01
CA LYS A 111 2.85 -8.31 -25.40
C LYS A 111 1.46 -8.96 -25.49
N SER A 112 0.86 -9.32 -24.36
CA SER A 112 -0.49 -9.89 -24.27
C SER A 112 -1.63 -8.87 -24.33
N THR A 113 -1.35 -7.57 -24.17
CA THR A 113 -2.40 -6.55 -24.12
C THR A 113 -2.82 -6.15 -25.54
N LYS A 114 -4.00 -6.61 -25.97
CA LYS A 114 -4.57 -6.33 -27.30
C LYS A 114 -5.37 -5.02 -27.39
N ARG A 115 -5.54 -4.28 -26.30
CA ARG A 115 -6.32 -3.03 -26.27
C ARG A 115 -5.50 -1.92 -25.66
N ILE A 116 -5.32 -0.86 -26.45
CA ILE A 116 -4.85 0.43 -26.01
C ILE A 116 -6.13 1.24 -25.78
N TYR A 117 -6.35 1.68 -24.54
CA TYR A 117 -7.29 2.77 -24.28
C TYR A 117 -6.48 4.06 -24.29
#